data_AF-A0A6M4BVQ5-F1
#
_entry.id   AF-A0A6M4BVQ5-F1
#
_cell.length_a   1.000
_cell.length_b   1.000
_cell.length_c   1.000
_cell.angle_alpha   90.00
_cell.angle_beta   90.00
_cell.angle_gamma   90.00
#
_symmetry.space_group_name_H-M   'P 1'
#
loop_
_entity.id
_entity.type
_entity.pdbx_description
1 polymer ?
#
loop_
_entity_poly.entity_id
_entity_poly.type
_entity_poly.pdbx_seq_one_letter_code
_entity_poly.pdbx_strand_id
1 'polypeptide(L)'
;KNKNPGLQKYALDCVLNYKNKNVVAYKTNLHNLVDEKKFKDEMTQFEITEDANNIHPEDREHVLPLILRILYGKMTSKLAADKKGGGQARRSLVMRYLAGCNENELQIFIEMAFSQFKQYMVLAPKEIHNCVLSAIDLKSITAPGKLHSALNSFDVVREYFGGYMKDQLLSRFFNIFYGICTTIGGVLAQGDKVHIGYVKILKNLIVIALTTLRKLFEQFDKYPWTQDELHVIFETLLWPLISKLHIEGVHNPTPLIKLLNTWC
;
A
#
# COMPACT_ATOMS: atom_id res chain seq x y z
N LYS A 1 -9.74 5.67 10.99
CA LYS A 1 -9.65 5.45 9.52
C LYS A 1 -11.03 5.57 8.85
N ASN A 2 -11.89 6.52 9.24
CA ASN A 2 -13.21 6.67 8.61
C ASN A 2 -13.12 7.63 7.43
N LYS A 3 -13.95 7.45 6.40
CA LYS A 3 -13.98 8.24 5.16
C LYS A 3 -14.92 9.45 5.23
N ASN A 4 -15.84 9.46 6.21
CA ASN A 4 -16.82 10.53 6.38
C ASN A 4 -16.17 11.77 7.03
N PRO A 5 -16.15 12.94 6.35
CA PRO A 5 -15.55 14.16 6.88
C PRO A 5 -16.16 14.64 8.21
N GLY A 6 -17.48 14.52 8.37
CA GLY A 6 -18.15 14.91 9.62
C GLY A 6 -17.70 14.05 10.79
N LEU A 7 -17.60 12.74 10.59
CA LEU A 7 -17.11 11.82 11.61
C LEU A 7 -15.61 12.00 11.88
N GLN A 8 -14.81 12.32 10.86
CA GLN A 8 -13.40 12.68 11.06
C GLN A 8 -13.27 13.91 11.96
N LYS A 9 -14.12 14.93 11.77
CA LYS A 9 -14.13 16.14 12.59
C LYS A 9 -14.48 15.83 14.05
N TYR A 10 -15.59 15.12 14.30
CA TYR A 10 -15.96 14.73 15.68
C TYR A 10 -14.91 13.86 16.37
N ALA A 11 -14.29 12.93 15.62
CA ALA A 11 -13.21 12.11 16.16
C ALA A 11 -11.97 12.96 16.49
N LEU A 12 -11.62 13.94 15.66
CA LEU A 12 -10.53 14.87 15.92
C LEU A 12 -10.82 15.72 17.16
N ASP A 13 -12.05 16.25 17.30
CA ASP A 13 -12.47 17.01 18.49
C ASP A 13 -12.34 16.17 19.77
N CYS A 14 -12.74 14.90 19.71
CA CYS A 14 -12.57 13.97 20.83
C CYS A 14 -11.08 13.78 21.20
N VAL A 15 -10.21 13.58 20.21
CA VAL A 15 -8.76 13.45 20.44
C VAL A 15 -8.17 14.74 21.04
N LEU A 16 -8.59 15.91 20.56
CA LEU A 16 -8.12 17.19 21.05
C LEU A 16 -8.58 17.51 22.47
N ASN A 17 -9.73 16.95 22.89
CA ASN A 17 -10.23 17.10 24.25
C ASN A 17 -9.37 16.41 25.32
N TYR A 18 -8.45 15.52 24.95
CA TYR A 18 -7.44 14.97 25.85
C TYR A 18 -6.35 16.00 26.24
N LYS A 19 -6.39 17.22 25.67
CA LYS A 19 -5.52 18.36 26.01
C LYS A 19 -4.01 18.06 26.01
N ASN A 20 -3.56 17.18 25.11
CA ASN A 20 -2.12 16.99 24.90
C ASN A 20 -1.51 18.30 24.37
N LYS A 21 -0.59 18.90 25.13
CA LYS A 21 0.02 20.21 24.81
C LYS A 21 0.63 20.21 23.40
N ASN A 22 1.25 19.11 23.03
CA ASN A 22 1.97 18.91 21.76
C ASN A 22 1.03 18.90 20.54
N VAL A 23 -0.26 18.62 20.74
CA VAL A 23 -1.25 18.53 19.64
C VAL A 23 -2.15 19.76 19.60
N VAL A 24 -2.43 20.38 20.75
CA VAL A 24 -3.34 21.53 20.86
C VAL A 24 -2.84 22.73 20.07
N ALA A 25 -1.52 22.94 19.99
CA ALA A 25 -0.90 24.00 19.19
C ALA A 25 -1.29 23.93 17.70
N TYR A 26 -1.49 22.71 17.19
CA TYR A 26 -1.80 22.43 15.77
C TYR A 26 -3.29 22.23 15.50
N LYS A 27 -4.16 22.54 16.47
CA LYS A 27 -5.60 22.31 16.36
C LYS A 27 -6.19 22.92 15.09
N THR A 28 -5.84 24.15 14.76
CA THR A 28 -6.36 24.86 13.59
C THR A 28 -5.94 24.17 12.28
N ASN A 29 -4.67 23.81 12.17
CA ASN A 29 -4.14 23.10 10.99
C ASN A 29 -4.82 21.74 10.80
N LEU A 30 -4.95 20.96 11.88
CA LEU A 30 -5.62 19.65 11.83
C LEU A 30 -7.09 19.78 11.40
N HIS A 31 -7.80 20.83 11.85
CA HIS A 31 -9.17 21.10 11.39
C HIS A 31 -9.24 21.48 9.92
N ASN A 32 -8.32 22.33 9.46
CA ASN A 32 -8.26 22.74 8.05
C ASN A 32 -7.93 21.55 7.13
N LEU A 33 -7.10 20.60 7.57
CA LEU A 33 -6.83 19.34 6.86
C LEU A 33 -8.07 18.42 6.79
N VAL A 34 -9.00 18.53 7.74
CA VAL A 34 -10.28 17.79 7.71
C VAL A 34 -11.31 18.51 6.83
N ASP A 35 -11.25 19.83 6.71
CA ASP A 35 -12.17 20.62 5.88
C ASP A 35 -11.86 20.48 4.39
N GLU A 36 -12.82 20.00 3.59
CA GLU A 36 -12.69 19.84 2.14
C GLU A 36 -12.36 21.13 1.39
N LYS A 37 -12.87 22.28 1.86
CA LYS A 37 -12.67 23.56 1.18
C LYS A 37 -11.26 24.10 1.38
N LYS A 38 -10.73 23.92 2.58
CA LYS A 38 -9.40 24.42 2.99
C LYS A 38 -8.29 23.42 2.75
N PHE A 39 -8.62 22.16 2.48
CA PHE A 39 -7.68 21.04 2.38
C PHE A 39 -6.47 21.32 1.50
N LYS A 40 -6.69 21.83 0.28
CA LYS A 40 -5.60 22.07 -0.67
C LYS A 40 -4.70 23.22 -0.22
N ASP A 41 -5.30 24.33 0.22
CA ASP A 41 -4.57 25.51 0.68
C ASP A 41 -3.74 25.17 1.91
N GLU A 42 -4.32 24.42 2.85
CA GLU A 42 -3.64 23.97 4.07
C GLU A 42 -2.45 23.04 3.74
N MET A 43 -2.59 22.11 2.79
CA MET A 43 -1.47 21.26 2.35
C MET A 43 -0.31 22.05 1.73
N THR A 44 -0.57 23.25 1.20
CA THR A 44 0.48 24.14 0.67
C THR A 44 1.07 25.01 1.77
N GLN A 45 0.29 25.46 2.75
CA GLN A 45 0.76 26.34 3.82
C GLN A 45 1.44 25.60 4.97
N PHE A 46 0.98 24.40 5.29
CA PHE A 46 1.44 23.60 6.42
C PHE A 46 2.30 22.44 5.94
N GLU A 47 3.53 22.74 5.54
CA GLU A 47 4.51 21.74 5.09
C GLU A 47 5.00 20.87 6.25
N ILE A 48 5.07 19.55 6.03
CA ILE A 48 5.51 18.58 7.06
C ILE A 48 6.99 18.21 6.96
N THR A 49 7.73 18.79 6.03
CA THR A 49 9.19 18.60 5.92
C THR A 49 9.90 19.08 7.18
N GLU A 50 11.04 18.47 7.51
CA GLU A 50 11.83 18.88 8.68
C GLU A 50 12.36 20.32 8.52
N ASP A 51 12.69 20.73 7.29
CA ASP A 51 13.23 22.06 6.97
C ASP A 51 12.23 23.21 7.14
N ALA A 52 10.94 22.94 6.96
CA ALA A 52 9.90 23.97 7.03
C ALA A 52 9.65 24.47 8.47
N ASN A 53 10.10 23.74 9.49
CA ASN A 53 9.94 24.09 10.91
C ASN A 53 8.49 24.38 11.36
N ASN A 54 7.49 23.93 10.59
CA ASN A 54 6.07 24.11 10.92
C ASN A 54 5.63 23.22 12.08
N ILE A 55 6.34 22.12 12.35
CA ILE A 55 6.04 21.17 13.44
C ILE A 55 7.30 21.00 14.26
N HIS A 56 7.24 21.30 15.57
CA HIS A 56 8.37 21.10 16.46
C HIS A 56 8.73 19.62 16.55
N PRO A 57 10.03 19.25 16.56
CA PRO A 57 10.46 17.85 16.64
C PRO A 57 9.81 17.05 17.77
N GLU A 58 9.64 17.67 18.95
CA GLU A 58 9.00 17.06 20.13
C GLU A 58 7.50 16.80 19.94
N ASP A 59 6.86 17.55 19.05
CA ASP A 59 5.43 17.41 18.78
C ASP A 59 5.16 16.42 17.65
N ARG A 60 6.17 16.14 16.79
CA ARG A 60 6.01 15.30 15.61
C ARG A 60 5.49 13.91 15.93
N GLU A 61 6.00 13.29 17.00
CA GLU A 61 5.58 11.95 17.43
C GLU A 61 4.06 11.87 17.69
N HIS A 62 3.44 12.95 18.14
CA HIS A 62 2.01 12.99 18.43
C HIS A 62 1.17 13.52 17.27
N VAL A 63 1.68 14.49 16.53
CA VAL A 63 0.94 15.21 15.48
C VAL A 63 0.93 14.42 14.16
N LEU A 64 2.06 13.88 13.73
CA LEU A 64 2.16 13.19 12.44
C LEU A 64 1.24 11.97 12.36
N PRO A 65 1.14 11.10 13.38
CA PRO A 65 0.18 9.99 13.33
C PRO A 65 -1.28 10.44 13.17
N LEU A 66 -1.64 11.67 13.56
CA LEU A 66 -2.98 12.22 13.31
C LEU A 66 -3.12 12.70 11.87
N ILE A 67 -2.13 13.45 11.36
CA ILE A 67 -2.08 13.90 9.97
C ILE A 67 -2.17 12.70 9.02
N LEU A 68 -1.33 11.67 9.23
CA LEU A 68 -1.33 10.44 8.43
C LEU A 68 -2.72 9.78 8.39
N ARG A 69 -3.41 9.68 9.55
CA ARG A 69 -4.76 9.10 9.65
C ARG A 69 -5.82 9.93 8.92
N ILE A 70 -5.75 11.26 9.00
CA ILE A 70 -6.65 12.17 8.29
C ILE A 70 -6.44 12.00 6.78
N LEU A 71 -5.19 12.13 6.32
CA LEU A 71 -4.82 12.06 4.91
C LEU A 71 -5.16 10.71 4.27
N TYR A 72 -4.92 9.60 4.98
CA TYR A 72 -5.33 8.27 4.51
C TYR A 72 -6.85 8.15 4.36
N GLY A 73 -7.61 8.74 5.28
CA GLY A 73 -9.07 8.83 5.18
C GLY A 73 -9.52 9.62 3.96
N LYS A 74 -8.86 10.76 3.68
CA LYS A 74 -9.13 11.60 2.49
C LYS A 74 -8.79 10.89 1.19
N MET A 75 -7.66 10.20 1.13
CA MET A 75 -7.23 9.43 -0.04
C MET A 75 -8.20 8.29 -0.38
N THR A 76 -8.72 7.59 0.63
CA THR A 76 -9.57 6.40 0.43
C THR A 76 -11.06 6.72 0.32
N SER A 77 -11.44 7.99 0.47
CA SER A 77 -12.82 8.46 0.35
C SER A 77 -13.28 8.48 -1.10
N LYS A 78 -14.44 7.87 -1.36
CA LYS A 78 -15.07 7.83 -2.70
C LYS A 78 -15.73 9.16 -3.08
N LEU A 79 -15.95 10.06 -2.12
CA LEU A 79 -16.63 11.35 -2.33
C LEU A 79 -15.92 12.27 -3.35
N ALA A 80 -14.61 12.09 -3.55
CA ALA A 80 -13.84 12.82 -4.56
C ALA A 80 -13.70 12.06 -5.90
N ALA A 81 -14.17 10.81 -5.98
CA ALA A 81 -14.07 9.97 -7.17
C ALA A 81 -15.21 10.19 -8.18
N ASP A 82 -16.31 10.84 -7.78
CA ASP A 82 -17.49 11.09 -8.64
C ASP A 82 -17.23 12.07 -9.79
N LYS A 83 -16.14 12.85 -9.74
CA LYS A 83 -15.64 13.62 -10.90
C LYS A 83 -14.59 12.78 -11.61
N LYS A 84 -14.77 12.48 -12.90
CA LYS A 84 -13.80 11.74 -13.75
C LYS A 84 -12.36 12.23 -13.48
N GLY A 85 -11.54 11.40 -12.83
CA GLY A 85 -10.13 11.68 -12.52
C GLY A 85 -9.83 12.42 -11.21
N GLY A 86 -10.83 12.96 -10.51
CA GLY A 86 -10.64 13.72 -9.26
C GLY A 86 -10.02 12.91 -8.12
N GLY A 87 -10.37 11.63 -8.02
CA GLY A 87 -9.79 10.73 -7.02
C GLY A 87 -8.30 10.47 -7.21
N GLN A 88 -7.84 10.34 -8.46
CA GLN A 88 -6.43 10.12 -8.78
C GLN A 88 -5.60 11.37 -8.51
N ALA A 89 -6.09 12.55 -8.94
CA ALA A 89 -5.42 13.83 -8.67
C ALA A 89 -5.28 14.09 -7.17
N ARG A 90 -6.33 13.79 -6.38
CA ARG A 90 -6.28 13.92 -4.92
C ARG A 90 -5.29 12.96 -4.29
N ARG A 91 -5.27 11.70 -4.74
CA ARG A 91 -4.32 10.70 -4.26
C ARG A 91 -2.88 11.11 -4.53
N SER A 92 -2.60 11.60 -5.74
CA SER A 92 -1.27 12.12 -6.10
C SER A 92 -0.89 13.34 -5.26
N LEU A 93 -1.82 14.26 -4.99
CA LEU A 93 -1.57 15.40 -4.10
C LEU A 93 -1.21 14.95 -2.68
N VAL A 94 -1.98 14.03 -2.10
CA VAL A 94 -1.71 13.47 -0.76
C VAL A 94 -0.35 12.77 -0.72
N MET A 95 -0.04 11.93 -1.72
CA MET A 95 1.22 11.19 -1.76
C MET A 95 2.43 12.12 -1.89
N ARG A 96 2.34 13.19 -2.70
CA ARG A 96 3.40 14.20 -2.80
C ARG A 96 3.63 14.94 -1.49
N TYR A 97 2.56 15.30 -0.78
CA TYR A 97 2.69 15.95 0.51
C TYR A 97 3.32 15.02 1.57
N LEU A 98 2.92 13.75 1.58
CA LEU A 98 3.52 12.73 2.43
C LEU A 98 4.98 12.42 2.09
N ALA A 99 5.49 12.83 0.93
CA ALA A 99 6.91 12.68 0.59
C ALA A 99 7.81 13.58 1.45
N GLY A 100 7.24 14.56 2.16
CA GLY A 100 7.95 15.34 3.17
C GLY A 100 8.12 14.63 4.52
N CYS A 101 7.58 13.42 4.70
CA CYS A 101 7.79 12.62 5.90
C CYS A 101 9.21 12.04 5.95
N ASN A 102 9.74 11.89 7.17
CA ASN A 102 10.93 11.07 7.37
C ASN A 102 10.59 9.56 7.27
N GLU A 103 11.64 8.73 7.28
CA GLU A 103 11.49 7.29 7.08
C GLU A 103 10.65 6.61 8.17
N ASN A 104 10.77 7.04 9.43
CA ASN A 104 10.00 6.49 10.54
C ASN A 104 8.50 6.82 10.40
N GLU A 105 8.18 8.05 10.01
CA GLU A 105 6.82 8.50 9.74
C GLU A 105 6.21 7.75 8.54
N LEU A 106 7.01 7.52 7.49
CA LEU A 106 6.62 6.73 6.34
C LEU A 106 6.35 5.27 6.72
N GLN A 107 7.15 4.68 7.60
CA GLN A 107 6.88 3.34 8.14
C GLN A 107 5.52 3.31 8.86
N ILE A 108 5.21 4.30 9.70
CA ILE A 108 3.90 4.41 10.38
C ILE A 108 2.77 4.49 9.34
N PHE A 109 2.96 5.24 8.25
CA PHE A 109 1.99 5.33 7.17
C PHE A 109 1.76 3.98 6.49
N ILE A 110 2.83 3.24 6.16
CA ILE A 110 2.75 1.91 5.53
C ILE A 110 2.03 0.93 6.46
N GLU A 111 2.43 0.84 7.72
CA GLU A 111 1.79 -0.04 8.71
C GLU A 111 0.29 0.28 8.87
N MET A 112 -0.06 1.55 8.85
CA MET A 112 -1.44 1.99 8.89
C MET A 112 -2.19 1.62 7.60
N ALA A 113 -1.62 1.90 6.43
CA ALA A 113 -2.24 1.66 5.13
C ALA A 113 -2.46 0.18 4.86
N PHE A 114 -1.53 -0.67 5.31
CA PHE A 114 -1.53 -2.12 5.14
C PHE A 114 -1.80 -2.87 6.45
N SER A 115 -2.61 -2.30 7.36
CA SER A 115 -2.84 -2.92 8.67
C SER A 115 -3.32 -4.38 8.67
N GLN A 116 -3.99 -4.84 7.61
CA GLN A 116 -4.39 -6.26 7.45
C GLN A 116 -3.22 -7.19 7.11
N PHE A 117 -2.12 -6.63 6.61
CA PHE A 117 -0.91 -7.33 6.16
C PHE A 117 0.32 -6.91 6.96
N LYS A 118 0.16 -6.10 8.02
CA LYS A 118 1.25 -5.59 8.87
C LYS A 118 2.10 -6.72 9.44
N GLN A 119 1.46 -7.85 9.79
CA GLN A 119 2.16 -9.01 10.33
C GLN A 119 3.24 -9.55 9.39
N TYR A 120 3.12 -9.36 8.07
CA TYR A 120 4.12 -9.84 7.12
C TYR A 120 5.37 -8.97 7.12
N MET A 121 5.28 -7.69 7.51
CA MET A 121 6.43 -6.78 7.51
C MET A 121 7.57 -7.22 8.43
N VAL A 122 7.30 -8.05 9.44
CA VAL A 122 8.29 -8.50 10.42
C VAL A 122 8.79 -9.92 10.18
N LEU A 123 8.20 -10.64 9.23
CA LEU A 123 8.54 -12.04 8.94
C LEU A 123 9.58 -12.12 7.81
N ALA A 124 10.35 -13.21 7.80
CA ALA A 124 11.19 -13.51 6.65
C ALA A 124 10.33 -13.95 5.45
N PRO A 125 10.75 -13.71 4.19
CA PRO A 125 9.97 -14.05 3.00
C PRO A 125 9.46 -15.50 2.98
N LYS A 126 10.33 -16.48 3.26
CA LYS A 126 9.95 -17.91 3.34
C LYS A 126 8.92 -18.18 4.44
N GLU A 127 9.05 -17.52 5.59
CA GLU A 127 8.10 -17.66 6.70
C GLU A 127 6.72 -17.12 6.31
N ILE A 128 6.66 -16.01 5.56
CA ILE A 128 5.41 -15.47 5.02
C ILE A 128 4.73 -16.51 4.15
N HIS A 129 5.48 -17.17 3.27
CA HIS A 129 4.93 -18.19 2.38
C HIS A 129 4.26 -19.32 3.19
N ASN A 130 4.98 -19.89 4.15
CA ASN A 130 4.50 -20.99 4.98
C ASN A 130 3.34 -20.58 5.91
N CYS A 131 3.46 -19.44 6.57
CA CYS A 131 2.44 -18.88 7.47
C CYS A 131 1.12 -18.61 6.72
N VAL A 132 1.20 -18.00 5.54
CA VAL A 132 0.00 -17.74 4.73
C VAL A 132 -0.63 -19.06 4.30
N LEU A 133 0.12 -19.99 3.70
CA LEU A 133 -0.45 -21.23 3.19
C LEU A 133 -1.08 -22.10 4.29
N SER A 134 -0.47 -22.17 5.47
CA SER A 134 -1.02 -22.89 6.62
C SER A 134 -2.27 -22.24 7.21
N ALA A 135 -2.41 -20.92 7.09
CA ALA A 135 -3.53 -20.16 7.62
C ALA A 135 -4.68 -19.94 6.61
N ILE A 136 -4.58 -20.46 5.38
CA ILE A 136 -5.65 -20.31 4.39
C ILE A 136 -6.90 -21.09 4.82
N ASP A 137 -7.93 -20.34 5.20
CA ASP A 137 -9.30 -20.82 5.29
C ASP A 137 -10.15 -20.10 4.22
N LEU A 138 -10.73 -20.88 3.31
CA LEU A 138 -11.58 -20.37 2.23
C LEU A 138 -12.83 -19.64 2.75
N LYS A 139 -13.26 -19.91 3.99
CA LYS A 139 -14.43 -19.26 4.61
C LYS A 139 -14.10 -17.88 5.17
N SER A 140 -12.86 -17.64 5.61
CA SER A 140 -12.43 -16.38 6.24
C SER A 140 -11.39 -15.62 5.41
N ILE A 141 -11.23 -15.96 4.13
CA ILE A 141 -10.23 -15.35 3.26
C ILE A 141 -10.50 -13.85 3.02
N THR A 142 -9.43 -13.09 2.82
CA THR A 142 -9.53 -11.70 2.40
C THR A 142 -10.25 -11.59 1.05
N ALA A 143 -11.36 -10.85 1.01
CA ALA A 143 -12.15 -10.66 -0.20
C ALA A 143 -11.31 -10.12 -1.37
N PRO A 144 -11.54 -10.57 -2.62
CA PRO A 144 -10.74 -10.16 -3.79
C PRO A 144 -10.66 -8.64 -3.99
N GLY A 145 -11.74 -7.90 -3.70
CA GLY A 145 -11.75 -6.44 -3.78
C GLY A 145 -10.78 -5.77 -2.81
N LYS A 146 -10.55 -6.35 -1.63
CA LYS A 146 -9.55 -5.87 -0.67
C LYS A 146 -8.13 -6.16 -1.15
N LEU A 147 -7.88 -7.36 -1.70
CA LEU A 147 -6.58 -7.72 -2.29
C LEU A 147 -6.23 -6.80 -3.47
N HIS A 148 -7.19 -6.54 -4.35
CA HIS A 148 -7.04 -5.57 -5.44
C HIS A 148 -6.70 -4.17 -4.92
N SER A 149 -7.45 -3.69 -3.91
CA SER A 149 -7.18 -2.39 -3.28
C SER A 149 -5.80 -2.34 -2.64
N ALA A 150 -5.32 -3.45 -2.07
CA ALA A 150 -4.00 -3.55 -1.46
C ALA A 150 -2.90 -3.50 -2.53
N LEU A 151 -3.01 -4.25 -3.62
CA LEU A 151 -2.06 -4.18 -4.75
C LEU A 151 -2.00 -2.77 -5.35
N ASN A 152 -3.15 -2.12 -5.56
CA ASN A 152 -3.19 -0.74 -6.03
C ASN A 152 -2.64 0.26 -5.00
N SER A 153 -2.75 -0.04 -3.71
CA SER A 153 -2.14 0.77 -2.65
C SER A 153 -0.63 0.61 -2.66
N PHE A 154 -0.16 -0.62 -2.83
CA PHE A 154 1.25 -0.97 -2.91
C PHE A 154 1.92 -0.29 -4.11
N ASP A 155 1.33 -0.38 -5.31
CA ASP A 155 1.94 0.23 -6.50
C ASP A 155 2.11 1.76 -6.37
N VAL A 156 1.18 2.45 -5.72
CA VAL A 156 1.31 3.90 -5.50
C VAL A 156 2.32 4.23 -4.40
N VAL A 157 2.36 3.45 -3.31
CA VAL A 157 3.40 3.66 -2.29
C VAL A 157 4.79 3.42 -2.89
N ARG A 158 4.93 2.40 -3.73
CA ARG A 158 6.15 2.12 -4.52
C ARG A 158 6.50 3.30 -5.44
N GLU A 159 5.54 3.79 -6.21
CA GLU A 159 5.75 4.88 -7.18
C GLU A 159 6.24 6.17 -6.51
N TYR A 160 5.63 6.56 -5.39
CA TYR A 160 5.93 7.85 -4.74
C TYR A 160 7.07 7.78 -3.72
N PHE A 161 7.19 6.67 -3.00
CA PHE A 161 8.12 6.57 -1.87
C PHE A 161 9.25 5.57 -2.09
N GLY A 162 9.17 4.73 -3.13
CA GLY A 162 10.12 3.66 -3.36
C GLY A 162 11.58 4.12 -3.36
N GLY A 163 11.89 5.22 -4.04
CA GLY A 163 13.25 5.77 -4.12
C GLY A 163 13.76 6.44 -2.84
N TYR A 164 12.91 6.66 -1.84
CA TYR A 164 13.26 7.33 -0.58
C TYR A 164 13.44 6.35 0.58
N MET A 165 12.93 5.12 0.46
CA MET A 165 13.06 4.11 1.51
C MET A 165 14.47 3.53 1.53
N LYS A 166 15.06 3.34 2.72
CA LYS A 166 16.28 2.53 2.83
C LYS A 166 15.93 1.06 2.67
N ASP A 167 16.94 0.24 2.38
CA ASP A 167 16.80 -1.19 2.11
C ASP A 167 16.02 -1.94 3.19
N GLN A 168 16.20 -1.58 4.46
CA GLN A 168 15.46 -2.22 5.56
C GLN A 168 13.95 -1.98 5.48
N LEU A 169 13.51 -0.72 5.29
CA LEU A 169 12.08 -0.42 5.18
C LEU A 169 11.52 -0.95 3.85
N LEU A 170 12.31 -0.86 2.78
CA LEU A 170 11.94 -1.35 1.46
C LEU A 170 11.69 -2.87 1.45
N SER A 171 12.58 -3.65 2.06
CA SER A 171 12.42 -5.10 2.23
C SER A 171 11.15 -5.45 3.02
N ARG A 172 10.92 -4.77 4.15
CA ARG A 172 9.69 -4.92 4.94
C ARG A 172 8.44 -4.53 4.16
N PHE A 173 8.54 -3.54 3.27
CA PHE A 173 7.45 -3.16 2.40
C PHE A 173 7.17 -4.26 1.36
N PHE A 174 8.19 -4.84 0.72
CA PHE A 174 8.04 -5.95 -0.24
C PHE A 174 7.42 -7.20 0.40
N ASN A 175 7.69 -7.46 1.68
CA ASN A 175 7.05 -8.54 2.43
C ASN A 175 5.50 -8.47 2.41
N ILE A 176 4.92 -7.26 2.37
CA ILE A 176 3.47 -7.10 2.21
C ILE A 176 3.02 -7.64 0.85
N PHE A 177 3.76 -7.33 -0.21
CA PHE A 177 3.48 -7.80 -1.57
C PHE A 177 3.58 -9.33 -1.66
N TYR A 178 4.60 -9.94 -1.06
CA TYR A 178 4.74 -11.40 -1.00
C TYR A 178 3.59 -12.09 -0.27
N GLY A 179 3.14 -11.53 0.84
CA GLY A 179 2.00 -12.06 1.57
C GLY A 179 0.69 -11.98 0.77
N ILE A 180 0.48 -10.89 0.03
CA ILE A 180 -0.66 -10.74 -0.89
C ILE A 180 -0.59 -11.77 -2.02
N CYS A 181 0.58 -11.92 -2.66
CA CYS A 181 0.77 -12.87 -3.76
C CYS A 181 0.58 -14.32 -3.30
N THR A 182 1.14 -14.68 -2.14
CA THR A 182 0.95 -16.01 -1.55
C THR A 182 -0.53 -16.27 -1.24
N THR A 183 -1.25 -15.28 -0.72
CA THR A 183 -2.70 -15.42 -0.45
C THR A 183 -3.46 -15.71 -1.74
N ILE A 184 -3.15 -14.99 -2.84
CA ILE A 184 -3.81 -15.20 -4.13
C ILE A 184 -3.45 -16.58 -4.70
N GLY A 185 -2.17 -16.95 -4.70
CA GLY A 185 -1.66 -18.22 -5.21
C GLY A 185 -2.23 -19.42 -4.47
N GLY A 186 -2.25 -19.38 -3.14
CA GLY A 186 -2.79 -20.47 -2.31
C GLY A 186 -4.30 -20.68 -2.47
N VAL A 187 -5.08 -19.62 -2.72
CA VAL A 187 -6.51 -19.76 -3.06
C VAL A 187 -6.70 -20.34 -4.45
N LEU A 188 -5.91 -19.89 -5.44
CA LEU A 188 -5.95 -20.42 -6.80
C LEU A 188 -5.54 -21.90 -6.88
N ALA A 189 -4.62 -22.35 -6.02
CA ALA A 189 -4.25 -23.75 -5.90
C ALA A 189 -5.43 -24.64 -5.43
N GLN A 190 -6.42 -24.06 -4.74
CA GLN A 190 -7.65 -24.74 -4.34
C GLN A 190 -8.84 -24.36 -5.24
N GLY A 191 -8.56 -23.98 -6.50
CA GLY A 191 -9.53 -23.42 -7.43
C GLY A 191 -10.81 -24.26 -7.61
N ASP A 192 -10.73 -25.58 -7.51
CA ASP A 192 -11.87 -26.49 -7.63
C ASP A 192 -12.92 -26.31 -6.51
N LYS A 193 -12.50 -25.77 -5.36
CA LYS A 193 -13.35 -25.49 -4.20
C LYS A 193 -13.84 -24.03 -4.16
N VAL A 194 -13.43 -23.21 -5.12
CA VAL A 194 -13.69 -21.77 -5.16
C VAL A 194 -14.66 -21.46 -6.29
N HIS A 195 -15.63 -20.57 -6.03
CA HIS A 195 -16.58 -20.15 -7.06
C HIS A 195 -15.88 -19.60 -8.31
N ILE A 196 -16.32 -20.01 -9.51
CA ILE A 196 -15.64 -19.69 -10.79
C ILE A 196 -15.45 -18.18 -11.02
N GLY A 197 -16.41 -17.36 -10.56
CA GLY A 197 -16.31 -15.90 -10.61
C GLY A 197 -15.17 -15.35 -9.74
N TYR A 198 -14.91 -15.94 -8.57
CA TYR A 198 -13.79 -15.57 -7.71
C TYR A 198 -12.46 -15.97 -8.35
N VAL A 199 -12.37 -17.18 -8.91
CA VAL A 199 -11.18 -17.64 -9.63
C VAL A 199 -10.80 -16.69 -10.77
N LYS A 200 -11.79 -16.23 -11.56
CA LYS A 200 -11.57 -15.25 -12.64
C LYS A 200 -10.97 -13.94 -12.11
N ILE A 201 -11.50 -13.42 -11.00
CA ILE A 201 -11.00 -12.19 -10.38
C ILE A 201 -9.56 -12.40 -9.88
N LEU A 202 -9.29 -13.50 -9.19
CA LEU A 202 -7.95 -13.81 -8.64
C LEU A 202 -6.89 -13.98 -9.74
N LYS A 203 -7.23 -14.63 -10.87
CA LYS A 203 -6.35 -14.68 -12.04
C LYS A 203 -6.00 -13.29 -12.59
N ASN A 204 -6.97 -12.38 -12.62
CA ASN A 204 -6.70 -10.98 -12.99
C ASN A 204 -5.80 -10.28 -11.95
N LEU A 205 -5.94 -10.59 -10.66
CA LEU A 205 -5.02 -10.06 -9.63
C LEU A 205 -3.59 -10.56 -9.81
N ILE A 206 -3.37 -11.80 -10.24
CA ILE A 206 -2.03 -12.32 -10.59
C ILE A 206 -1.41 -11.51 -11.74
N VAL A 207 -2.18 -11.16 -12.77
CA VAL A 207 -1.70 -10.30 -13.87
C VAL A 207 -1.27 -8.92 -13.37
N ILE A 208 -2.05 -8.33 -12.45
CA ILE A 208 -1.70 -7.07 -11.80
C ILE A 208 -0.42 -7.24 -10.98
N ALA A 209 -0.31 -8.30 -10.17
CA ALA A 209 0.86 -8.58 -9.35
C ALA A 209 2.12 -8.77 -10.20
N LEU A 210 2.06 -9.50 -11.32
CA LEU A 210 3.17 -9.61 -12.27
C LEU A 210 3.58 -8.26 -12.85
N THR A 211 2.60 -7.42 -13.20
CA THR A 211 2.88 -6.07 -13.72
C THR A 211 3.56 -5.22 -12.66
N THR A 212 3.11 -5.30 -11.40
CA THR A 212 3.76 -4.63 -10.27
C THR A 212 5.17 -5.17 -10.03
N LEU A 213 5.36 -6.48 -10.09
CA LEU A 213 6.66 -7.12 -9.92
C LEU A 213 7.66 -6.67 -10.98
N ARG A 214 7.24 -6.58 -12.25
CA ARG A 214 8.06 -6.02 -13.31
C ARG A 214 8.53 -4.61 -12.97
N LYS A 215 7.61 -3.74 -12.55
CA LYS A 215 7.96 -2.36 -12.14
C LYS A 215 8.90 -2.32 -10.94
N LEU A 216 8.83 -3.31 -10.03
CA LEU A 216 9.78 -3.42 -8.92
C LEU A 216 11.19 -3.69 -9.45
N PHE A 217 11.36 -4.68 -10.33
CA PHE A 217 12.67 -4.97 -10.92
C PHE A 217 13.21 -3.81 -11.78
N GLU A 218 12.34 -3.09 -12.49
CA GLU A 218 12.74 -1.91 -13.27
C GLU A 218 13.18 -0.72 -12.39
N GLN A 219 12.49 -0.49 -11.27
CA GLN A 219 12.78 0.65 -10.39
C GLN A 219 13.94 0.36 -9.42
N PHE A 220 14.09 -0.89 -8.99
CA PHE A 220 15.03 -1.31 -7.96
C PHE A 220 16.10 -2.25 -8.53
N ASP A 221 16.80 -1.77 -9.56
CA ASP A 221 17.88 -2.47 -10.25
C ASP A 221 19.07 -2.80 -9.34
N LYS A 222 19.30 -1.96 -8.32
CA LYS A 222 20.39 -2.11 -7.33
C LYS A 222 19.98 -2.79 -6.03
N TYR A 223 18.70 -3.13 -5.86
CA TYR A 223 18.25 -3.77 -4.62
C TYR A 223 18.82 -5.20 -4.51
N PRO A 224 19.41 -5.59 -3.36
CA PRO A 224 20.04 -6.89 -3.19
C PRO A 224 19.01 -8.00 -2.96
N TRP A 225 18.30 -8.40 -4.02
CA TRP A 225 17.30 -9.46 -3.97
C TRP A 225 17.87 -10.75 -3.37
N THR A 226 17.28 -11.20 -2.27
CA THR A 226 17.70 -12.40 -1.55
C THR A 226 17.14 -13.67 -2.19
N GLN A 227 17.79 -14.81 -1.95
CA GLN A 227 17.30 -16.10 -2.42
C GLN A 227 15.90 -16.44 -1.88
N ASP A 228 15.58 -16.00 -0.67
CA ASP A 228 14.28 -16.23 -0.05
C ASP A 228 13.18 -15.41 -0.72
N GLU A 229 13.45 -14.14 -1.06
CA GLU A 229 12.51 -13.29 -1.82
C GLU A 229 12.25 -13.87 -3.21
N LEU A 230 13.30 -14.27 -3.91
CA LEU A 230 13.20 -14.90 -5.22
C LEU A 230 12.39 -16.20 -5.13
N HIS A 231 12.66 -17.05 -4.14
CA HIS A 231 11.91 -18.28 -3.96
C HIS A 231 10.39 -18.02 -3.86
N VAL A 232 9.97 -17.06 -3.03
CA VAL A 232 8.53 -16.73 -2.90
C VAL A 232 7.95 -16.17 -4.18
N ILE A 233 8.67 -15.30 -4.89
CA ILE A 233 8.26 -14.77 -6.19
C ILE A 233 8.02 -15.92 -7.19
N PHE A 234 8.96 -16.86 -7.25
CA PHE A 234 8.90 -17.97 -8.19
C PHE A 234 7.72 -18.92 -7.89
N GLU A 235 7.56 -19.33 -6.63
CA GLU A 235 6.46 -20.22 -6.20
C GLU A 235 5.08 -19.58 -6.41
N THR A 236 4.95 -18.29 -6.15
CA THR A 236 3.62 -17.62 -6.14
C THR A 236 3.21 -17.05 -7.50
N LEU A 237 4.16 -16.58 -8.32
CA LEU A 237 3.86 -15.84 -9.55
C LEU A 237 4.40 -16.52 -10.81
N LEU A 238 5.56 -17.18 -10.78
CA LEU A 238 6.17 -17.74 -12.00
C LEU A 238 5.73 -19.17 -12.27
N TRP A 239 6.02 -20.11 -11.35
CA TRP A 239 5.74 -21.54 -11.54
C TRP A 239 4.29 -21.84 -11.92
N PRO A 240 3.26 -21.20 -11.32
CA PRO A 240 1.87 -21.45 -11.72
C PRO A 240 1.56 -21.05 -13.17
N LEU A 241 2.34 -20.14 -13.77
CA LEU A 241 2.10 -19.57 -15.09
C LEU A 241 3.02 -20.12 -16.18
N ILE A 242 4.23 -20.55 -15.84
CA ILE A 242 5.19 -21.10 -16.80
C ILE A 242 4.61 -22.30 -17.56
N SER A 243 3.87 -23.17 -16.86
CA SER A 243 3.24 -24.35 -17.48
C SER A 243 2.31 -23.99 -18.66
N LYS A 244 1.73 -22.79 -18.66
CA LYS A 244 0.77 -22.32 -19.68
C LYS A 244 1.39 -21.34 -20.68
N LEU A 245 2.65 -20.97 -20.48
CA LEU A 245 3.32 -19.93 -21.26
C LEU A 245 3.37 -20.26 -22.76
N HIS A 246 3.61 -21.53 -23.09
CA HIS A 246 3.67 -22.01 -24.48
C HIS A 246 2.31 -21.90 -25.22
N ILE A 247 1.20 -21.82 -24.48
CA ILE A 247 -0.15 -21.69 -25.04
C ILE A 247 -0.57 -20.21 -25.06
N GLU A 248 -0.37 -19.51 -23.94
CA GLU A 248 -0.86 -18.13 -23.76
C GLU A 248 0.05 -17.08 -24.45
N GLY A 249 1.32 -17.40 -24.71
CA GLY A 249 2.32 -16.48 -25.26
C GLY A 249 2.41 -16.44 -26.79
N VAL A 250 1.58 -17.19 -27.53
CA VAL A 250 1.71 -17.34 -28.99
C VAL A 250 1.39 -16.06 -29.76
N HIS A 251 0.37 -15.31 -29.32
CA HIS A 251 -0.15 -14.17 -30.08
C HIS A 251 0.35 -12.81 -29.57
N ASN A 252 0.58 -12.69 -28.26
CA ASN A 252 1.01 -11.44 -27.64
C ASN A 252 1.92 -11.74 -26.45
N PRO A 253 2.92 -10.88 -26.16
CA PRO A 253 3.80 -11.07 -25.01
C PRO A 253 2.98 -10.98 -23.71
N THR A 254 2.91 -12.11 -23.01
CA THR A 254 2.22 -12.21 -21.72
C THR A 254 2.90 -11.33 -20.66
N PRO A 255 2.22 -10.97 -19.57
CA PRO A 255 2.85 -10.25 -18.46
C PRO A 255 4.10 -10.97 -17.91
N LEU A 256 4.12 -12.31 -17.95
CA LEU A 256 5.28 -13.12 -17.58
C LEU A 256 6.45 -12.92 -18.56
N ILE A 257 6.20 -12.96 -19.88
CA ILE A 257 7.26 -12.69 -20.89
C ILE A 257 7.83 -11.29 -20.70
N LYS A 258 6.98 -10.29 -20.46
CA LYS A 258 7.42 -8.91 -20.22
C LYS A 258 8.29 -8.79 -18.96
N LEU A 259 7.97 -9.54 -17.90
CA LEU A 259 8.80 -9.62 -16.69
C LEU A 259 10.16 -10.28 -17.00
N LEU A 260 10.17 -11.42 -17.67
CA LEU A 260 11.41 -12.12 -18.03
C LEU A 260 12.33 -11.25 -18.89
N ASN A 261 11.75 -10.47 -19.82
CA ASN A 261 12.51 -9.52 -20.64
C ASN A 261 13.13 -8.37 -19.84
N THR A 262 12.63 -8.06 -18.64
CA THR A 262 13.27 -7.08 -17.74
C THR A 262 14.51 -7.67 -17.04
N TRP A 263 14.64 -9.00 -16.98
CA TRP A 263 15.78 -9.68 -16.34
C TRP A 263 16.91 -10.04 -17.32
N CYS A 264 16.66 -9.95 -18.62
CA CYS A 264 17.64 -10.18 -19.67
C CYS A 264 18.42 -8.90 -19.98
#